data_AF-A0A494VVH7-F1
#
_entry.id   AF-A0A494VVH7-F1
#
_cell.length_a   1.000
_cell.length_b   1.000
_cell.length_c   1.000
_cell.angle_alpha   90.00
_cell.angle_beta   90.00
_cell.angle_gamma   90.00
#
_symmetry.space_group_name_H-M   'P 1'
#
loop_
_entity.id
_entity.type
_entity.pdbx_description
1 polymer ?
#
loop_
_entity_poly.entity_id
_entity_poly.type
_entity_poly.pdbx_seq_one_letter_code
_entity_poly.pdbx_strand_id
1 'polypeptide(L)'
;MFKISTVRKAFVRQLSTFDCGAACLSMILNYTGRGPEIAAFRSGIRVKEFGMSLFDMANQAQTLGFPCRSVEMSIDYLKTIHKPVILHVLNQYQEYHYLVCFGSRIRKGKVEFLLADPAKQVFYCKENQLDDMWESKAALYFDELPERSVNSLKLKWIWMSFRRLIPPALWCSIPLINVGAMLCGIAITWTLQRGLTNSLADKSLSYLIALPVLLLIISMFKSLMGFVRQVILLTINKRISVEFTARFVENILTKGRGGIGDPEFANLKHGLNDTHKIQAGLTTFISCALTEGSFLFSSIVLLTYFFPLACFIIVLYILISVFFIMKDYPEASYLSAERHSALANAEQKIRTELPFFNGLNAQETSKKINVHRSLHENYIDSERKIGMALVKQSLLLECIGNLAVIIVFTLGLLRLEKSMDYTTFMVSVVLSFLITSMFPRLSASYFIVAEALDSARQQSINYQ
;
A
#
# COMPACT_ATOMS: atom_id res chain seq x y z
N MET A 1 -4.02 25.78 5.38
CA MET A 1 -4.63 24.43 5.50
C MET A 1 -3.66 23.39 4.96
N PHE A 2 -3.14 22.49 5.80
CA PHE A 2 -2.14 21.52 5.37
C PHE A 2 -2.74 20.44 4.46
N LYS A 3 -2.10 20.21 3.32
CA LYS A 3 -2.43 19.07 2.45
C LYS A 3 -1.82 17.82 3.07
N ILE A 4 -2.64 16.80 3.32
CA ILE A 4 -2.19 15.49 3.84
C ILE A 4 -1.09 14.87 2.98
N SER A 5 -1.05 15.17 1.67
CA SER A 5 -0.01 14.71 0.76
C SER A 5 1.38 15.29 1.09
N THR A 6 1.46 16.55 1.53
CA THR A 6 2.73 17.18 1.96
C THR A 6 3.23 16.55 3.25
N VAL A 7 2.33 16.38 4.23
CA VAL A 7 2.66 15.75 5.52
C VAL A 7 3.08 14.29 5.32
N ARG A 8 2.40 13.56 4.43
CA ARG A 8 2.81 12.20 4.06
C ARG A 8 4.21 12.17 3.50
N LYS A 9 4.62 13.11 2.65
CA LYS A 9 5.99 13.16 2.11
C LYS A 9 7.04 13.39 3.20
N ALA A 10 6.72 14.20 4.21
CA ALA A 10 7.58 14.46 5.36
C ALA A 10 7.65 13.26 6.34
N PHE A 11 6.65 12.37 6.34
CA PHE A 11 6.56 11.23 7.26
C PHE A 11 7.80 10.33 7.25
N VAL A 12 8.32 10.06 8.45
CA VAL A 12 9.42 9.15 8.74
C VAL A 12 8.94 8.14 9.79
N ARG A 13 9.08 6.85 9.48
CA ARG A 13 8.69 5.75 10.37
C ARG A 13 9.78 5.53 11.43
N GLN A 14 9.37 5.18 12.65
CA GLN A 14 10.31 4.72 13.66
C GLN A 14 10.90 3.36 13.28
N LEU A 15 12.18 3.17 13.60
CA LEU A 15 12.91 1.91 13.39
C LEU A 15 12.88 0.99 14.62
N SER A 16 12.62 1.55 15.80
CA SER A 16 12.45 0.79 17.05
C SER A 16 11.37 1.42 17.91
N THR A 17 10.94 0.72 18.96
CA THR A 17 9.97 1.24 19.92
C THR A 17 10.44 2.47 20.68
N PHE A 18 11.77 2.67 20.80
CA PHE A 18 12.37 3.79 21.53
C PHE A 18 12.76 4.98 20.63
N ASP A 19 12.56 4.85 19.32
CA ASP A 19 13.02 5.78 18.29
C ASP A 19 11.95 6.82 17.89
N CYS A 20 10.79 6.85 18.56
CA CYS A 20 9.68 7.76 18.23
C CYS A 20 10.09 9.25 18.24
N GLY A 21 10.92 9.69 19.19
CA GLY A 21 11.41 11.07 19.27
C GLY A 21 12.37 11.44 18.12
N ALA A 22 13.34 10.57 17.82
CA ALA A 22 14.26 10.77 16.70
C ALA A 22 13.54 10.74 15.34
N ALA A 23 12.53 9.88 15.19
CA ALA A 23 11.65 9.87 14.02
C ALA A 23 10.82 11.16 13.91
N CYS A 24 10.31 11.71 15.02
CA CYS A 24 9.61 12.99 15.02
C CYS A 24 10.51 14.15 14.56
N LEU A 25 11.74 14.26 15.08
CA LEU A 25 12.70 15.26 14.59
C LEU A 25 13.08 15.05 13.13
N SER A 26 13.21 13.80 12.70
CA SER A 26 13.45 13.46 11.28
C SER A 26 12.29 13.92 10.39
N MET A 27 11.04 13.86 10.86
CA MET A 27 9.89 14.41 10.15
C MET A 27 9.95 15.93 10.01
N ILE A 28 10.43 16.65 11.03
CA ILE A 28 10.63 18.11 10.97
C ILE A 28 11.74 18.46 9.97
N LEU A 29 12.87 17.74 10.00
CA LEU A 29 13.96 17.87 9.01
C LEU A 29 13.46 17.64 7.58
N ASN A 30 12.68 16.58 7.38
CA ASN A 30 12.13 16.27 6.06
C ASN A 30 11.14 17.34 5.59
N TYR A 31 10.30 17.82 6.51
CA TYR A 31 9.32 18.88 6.27
C TYR A 31 9.98 20.18 5.80
N THR A 32 11.15 20.51 6.35
CA THR A 32 11.94 21.70 5.96
C THR A 32 12.84 21.48 4.73
N GLY A 33 12.64 20.37 4.00
CA GLY A 33 13.37 20.06 2.78
C GLY A 33 14.80 19.53 2.98
N ARG A 34 15.22 19.29 4.23
CA ARG A 34 16.54 18.73 4.60
C ARG A 34 16.53 17.19 4.70
N GLY A 35 15.70 16.55 3.86
CA GLY A 35 15.58 15.09 3.79
C GLY A 35 16.91 14.32 3.64
N PRO A 36 17.87 14.76 2.80
CA PRO A 36 19.16 14.08 2.65
C PRO A 36 20.02 14.03 3.92
N GLU A 37 19.77 14.89 4.89
CA GLU A 37 20.54 14.94 6.15
C GLU A 37 20.00 13.97 7.20
N ILE A 38 18.84 13.35 6.96
CA ILE A 38 18.17 12.48 7.93
C ILE A 38 19.03 11.27 8.28
N ALA A 39 19.61 10.59 7.29
CA ALA A 39 20.45 9.42 7.55
C ALA A 39 21.69 9.80 8.39
N ALA A 40 22.35 10.91 8.07
CA ALA A 40 23.46 11.44 8.85
C ALA A 40 23.03 11.78 10.29
N PHE A 41 21.91 12.49 10.45
CA PHE A 41 21.31 12.80 11.75
C PHE A 41 21.02 11.54 12.57
N ARG A 42 20.36 10.55 11.96
CA ARG A 42 20.01 9.28 12.61
C ARG A 42 21.24 8.46 12.99
N SER A 43 22.30 8.48 12.18
CA SER A 43 23.57 7.81 12.50
C SER A 43 24.30 8.44 13.70
N GLY A 44 24.11 9.75 13.92
CA GLY A 44 24.71 10.48 15.04
C GLY A 44 23.95 10.34 16.36
N ILE A 45 22.69 9.88 16.32
CA ILE A 45 21.87 9.71 17.51
C ILE A 45 22.07 8.30 18.09
N ARG A 46 22.61 8.25 19.30
CA ARG A 46 22.51 7.07 20.15
C ARG A 46 21.17 7.10 20.87
N VAL A 47 20.17 6.40 20.33
CA VAL A 47 18.90 6.19 21.03
C VAL A 47 19.20 5.28 22.23
N LYS A 48 19.06 5.83 23.44
CA LYS A 48 19.21 5.06 24.68
C LYS A 48 18.08 4.02 24.77
N GLU A 49 18.28 2.97 25.57
CA GLU A 49 17.26 1.94 25.83
C GLU A 49 15.93 2.51 26.39
N PHE A 50 15.93 3.75 26.89
CA PHE A 50 14.77 4.45 27.43
C PHE A 50 14.19 5.52 26.50
N GLY A 51 14.65 5.62 25.26
CA GLY A 51 14.21 6.63 24.30
C GLY A 51 14.87 8.00 24.47
N MET A 52 14.26 9.03 23.88
CA MET A 52 14.76 10.40 23.83
C MET A 52 13.84 11.35 24.61
N SER A 53 14.38 12.16 25.51
CA SER A 53 13.60 13.16 26.27
C SER A 53 13.28 14.41 25.42
N LEU A 54 12.29 15.21 25.83
CA LEU A 54 12.04 16.53 25.21
C LEU A 54 13.26 17.46 25.29
N PHE A 55 14.04 17.38 26.37
CA PHE A 55 15.27 18.15 26.51
C PHE A 55 16.34 17.70 25.49
N ASP A 56 16.54 16.39 25.34
CA ASP A 56 17.46 15.85 24.34
C ASP A 56 17.01 16.23 22.93
N MET A 57 15.71 16.16 22.64
CA MET A 57 15.16 16.58 21.35
C MET A 57 15.38 18.07 21.08
N ALA A 58 15.18 18.92 22.08
CA ALA A 58 15.41 20.36 21.96
C ALA A 58 16.89 20.66 21.64
N ASN A 59 17.83 20.03 22.35
CA ASN A 59 19.27 20.20 22.10
C ASN A 59 19.66 19.76 20.70
N GLN A 60 19.12 18.63 20.23
CA GLN A 60 19.37 18.13 18.88
C GLN A 60 18.77 19.05 17.81
N ALA A 61 17.53 19.51 18.00
CA ALA A 61 16.89 20.47 17.10
C ALA A 61 17.68 21.79 16.99
N GLN A 62 18.18 22.32 18.11
CA GLN A 62 19.03 23.51 18.12
C GLN A 62 20.36 23.27 17.40
N THR A 63 20.97 22.10 17.57
CA THR A 63 22.21 21.72 16.85
C THR A 63 21.98 21.65 15.33
N LEU A 64 20.77 21.26 14.91
CA LEU A 64 20.35 21.28 13.52
C LEU A 64 20.01 22.70 13.03
N GLY A 65 20.01 23.72 13.88
CA GLY A 65 19.67 25.09 13.53
C GLY A 65 18.17 25.40 13.54
N PHE A 66 17.36 24.59 14.24
CA PHE A 66 15.95 24.87 14.46
C PHE A 66 15.75 25.48 15.86
N PRO A 67 15.43 26.78 15.97
CA PRO A 67 15.13 27.38 17.26
C PRO A 67 13.83 26.75 17.80
N CYS A 68 13.91 26.14 18.97
CA CYS A 68 12.80 25.45 19.59
C CYS A 68 12.78 25.59 21.11
N ARG A 69 11.58 25.45 21.69
CA ARG A 69 11.31 25.55 23.12
C ARG A 69 10.39 24.41 23.55
N SER A 70 10.73 23.77 24.66
CA SER A 70 9.82 22.86 25.35
C SER A 70 8.79 23.69 26.11
N VAL A 71 7.52 23.49 25.82
CA VAL A 71 6.41 24.31 26.34
C VAL A 71 5.27 23.42 26.80
N GLU A 72 4.49 23.93 27.74
CA GLU A 72 3.17 23.43 28.04
C GLU A 72 2.14 24.34 27.36
N MET A 73 1.20 23.80 26.60
CA MET A 73 0.19 24.61 25.92
C MET A 73 -1.18 23.95 25.87
N SER A 74 -2.23 24.77 25.89
CA SER A 74 -3.61 24.28 25.77
C SER A 74 -3.95 23.84 24.34
N ILE A 75 -4.95 22.97 24.21
CA ILE A 75 -5.46 22.55 22.91
C ILE A 75 -6.02 23.73 22.09
N ASP A 76 -6.55 24.75 22.76
CA ASP A 76 -7.03 25.98 22.11
C ASP A 76 -5.88 26.76 21.47
N TYR A 77 -4.73 26.87 22.14
CA TYR A 77 -3.56 27.47 21.53
C TYR A 77 -3.06 26.63 20.35
N LEU A 78 -3.05 25.30 20.49
CA LEU A 78 -2.66 24.38 19.40
C LEU A 78 -3.52 24.58 18.13
N LYS A 79 -4.81 24.94 18.26
CA LYS A 79 -5.69 25.25 17.11
C LYS A 79 -5.18 26.42 16.28
N THR A 80 -4.56 27.41 16.92
CA THR A 80 -4.04 28.62 16.28
C THR A 80 -2.70 28.39 15.58
N ILE A 81 -2.01 27.29 15.90
CA ILE A 81 -0.71 26.97 15.34
C ILE A 81 -0.87 26.34 13.95
N HIS A 82 -0.18 26.93 12.97
CA HIS A 82 -0.14 26.47 11.59
C HIS A 82 1.26 26.01 11.17
N LYS A 83 1.98 25.36 12.07
CA LYS A 83 3.30 24.77 11.82
C LYS A 83 3.45 23.46 12.60
N PRO A 84 4.37 22.58 12.17
CA PRO A 84 4.65 21.33 12.89
C PRO A 84 5.06 21.57 14.35
N VAL A 85 4.45 20.82 15.26
CA VAL A 85 4.75 20.79 16.70
C VAL A 85 4.87 19.33 17.13
N ILE A 86 5.88 18.98 17.93
CA ILE A 86 6.00 17.63 18.50
C ILE A 86 5.22 17.61 19.83
N LEU A 87 4.31 16.66 19.98
CA LEU A 87 3.48 16.46 21.16
C LEU A 87 3.97 15.24 21.94
N HIS A 88 4.00 15.34 23.26
CA HIS A 88 4.24 14.21 24.16
C HIS A 88 2.90 13.67 24.69
N VAL A 89 2.53 12.48 24.23
CA VAL A 89 1.19 11.91 24.44
C VAL A 89 1.27 10.53 25.09
N LEU A 90 0.14 10.07 25.60
CA LEU A 90 -0.09 8.66 25.91
C LEU A 90 -0.68 7.96 24.69
N ASN A 91 -0.08 6.82 24.31
CA ASN A 91 -0.62 5.99 23.25
C ASN A 91 -1.83 5.16 23.75
N GLN A 92 -2.44 4.38 22.85
CA GLN A 92 -3.58 3.51 23.16
C GLN A 92 -3.30 2.43 24.23
N TYR A 93 -2.03 2.21 24.56
CA TYR A 93 -1.56 1.23 25.55
C TYR A 93 -1.08 1.90 26.84
N GLN A 94 -1.35 3.21 27.03
CA GLN A 94 -0.92 3.99 28.20
C GLN A 94 0.60 4.09 28.34
N GLU A 95 1.32 4.08 27.22
CA GLU A 95 2.76 4.28 27.16
C GLU A 95 3.08 5.67 26.59
N TYR A 96 4.12 6.32 27.12
CA TYR A 96 4.60 7.60 26.62
C TYR A 96 5.08 7.49 25.18
N HIS A 97 4.64 8.43 24.35
CA HIS A 97 4.93 8.45 22.91
C HIS A 97 5.02 9.88 22.38
N TYR A 98 5.67 10.03 21.22
CA TYR A 98 5.75 11.33 20.54
C TYR A 98 5.01 11.29 19.20
N LEU A 99 4.28 12.37 18.93
CA LEU A 99 3.54 12.60 17.67
C LEU A 99 3.89 13.97 17.10
N VAL A 100 3.77 14.15 15.79
CA VAL A 100 3.88 15.49 15.18
C VAL A 100 2.50 15.99 14.79
N CYS A 101 2.07 17.12 15.34
CA CYS A 101 0.88 17.84 14.90
C CYS A 101 1.27 18.87 13.84
N PHE A 102 0.72 18.75 12.63
CA PHE A 102 0.98 19.68 11.54
C PHE A 102 0.00 20.85 11.52
N GLY A 103 -1.20 20.69 12.08
CA GLY A 103 -2.18 21.76 12.20
C GLY A 103 -3.61 21.23 12.31
N SER A 104 -4.58 22.14 12.35
CA SER A 104 -6.00 21.85 12.52
C SER A 104 -6.81 22.14 11.25
N ARG A 105 -7.98 21.51 11.12
CA ARG A 105 -9.01 21.84 10.12
C ARG A 105 -10.40 21.73 10.74
N ILE A 106 -11.36 22.44 10.18
CA ILE A 106 -12.77 22.32 10.56
C ILE A 106 -13.47 21.44 9.53
N ARG A 107 -14.07 20.33 9.98
CA ARG A 107 -14.86 19.42 9.15
C ARG A 107 -16.23 19.20 9.79
N LYS A 108 -17.30 19.54 9.06
CA LYS A 108 -18.70 19.43 9.55
C LYS A 108 -18.91 20.11 10.92
N GLY A 109 -18.31 21.29 11.11
CA GLY A 109 -18.39 22.06 12.36
C GLY A 109 -17.56 21.52 13.53
N LYS A 110 -16.76 20.46 13.33
CA LYS A 110 -15.85 19.91 14.36
C LYS A 110 -14.39 20.13 13.98
N VAL A 111 -13.55 20.42 14.96
CA VAL A 111 -12.10 20.56 14.76
C VAL A 111 -11.45 19.18 14.70
N GLU A 112 -10.64 18.96 13.67
CA GLU A 112 -9.79 17.78 13.48
C GLU A 112 -8.32 18.22 13.34
N PHE A 113 -7.42 17.57 14.07
CA PHE A 113 -5.99 17.79 13.98
C PHE A 113 -5.34 16.79 13.03
N LEU A 114 -4.41 17.26 12.19
CA LEU A 114 -3.59 16.42 11.31
C LEU A 114 -2.33 16.00 12.07
N LEU A 115 -2.30 14.74 12.50
CA LEU A 115 -1.21 14.15 13.28
C LEU A 115 -0.42 13.17 12.43
N ALA A 116 0.87 13.04 12.72
CA ALA A 116 1.72 11.98 12.22
C ALA A 116 2.29 11.18 13.39
N ASP A 117 1.94 9.90 13.45
CA ASP A 117 2.48 8.96 14.42
C ASP A 117 3.61 8.13 13.77
N PRO A 118 4.86 8.23 14.26
CA PRO A 118 5.98 7.49 13.68
C PRO A 118 5.82 5.96 13.78
N ALA A 119 4.99 5.45 14.70
CA ALA A 119 4.66 4.04 14.84
C ALA A 119 3.53 3.58 13.90
N LYS A 120 2.57 4.48 13.62
CA LYS A 120 1.44 4.24 12.73
C LYS A 120 1.64 4.97 11.40
N GLN A 121 0.91 6.06 11.17
CA GLN A 121 0.89 6.80 9.91
C GLN A 121 0.39 8.23 10.17
N VAL A 122 0.12 8.98 9.11
CA VAL A 122 -0.55 10.28 9.17
C VAL A 122 -2.07 10.06 9.26
N PHE A 123 -2.73 10.68 10.22
CA PHE A 123 -4.18 10.56 10.43
C PHE A 123 -4.81 11.85 10.94
N TYR A 124 -6.14 11.90 10.89
CA TYR A 124 -6.92 12.97 11.51
C TYR A 124 -7.44 12.51 12.87
N CYS A 125 -7.18 13.31 13.90
CA CYS A 125 -7.68 13.08 15.26
C CYS A 125 -8.73 14.14 15.62
N LYS A 126 -9.81 13.75 16.29
CA LYS A 126 -10.78 14.71 16.82
C LYS A 126 -10.20 15.43 18.03
N GLU A 127 -10.62 16.67 18.24
CA GLU A 127 -10.19 17.48 19.39
C GLU A 127 -10.26 16.73 20.73
N ASN A 128 -11.43 16.18 21.10
CA ASN A 128 -11.59 15.48 22.37
C ASN A 128 -10.62 14.30 22.53
N GLN A 129 -10.43 13.54 21.45
CA GLN A 129 -9.52 12.38 21.47
C GLN A 129 -8.06 12.81 21.64
N LEU A 130 -7.66 13.91 21.01
CA LEU A 130 -6.32 14.46 21.20
C LEU A 130 -6.15 15.00 22.62
N ASP A 131 -7.17 15.64 23.16
CA ASP A 131 -7.13 16.20 24.51
C ASP A 131 -6.94 15.11 25.58
N ASP A 132 -7.66 13.99 25.43
CA ASP A 132 -7.55 12.79 26.27
C ASP A 132 -6.16 12.13 26.16
N MET A 133 -5.60 12.06 24.95
CA MET A 133 -4.26 11.47 24.73
C MET A 133 -3.13 12.39 25.22
N TRP A 134 -3.35 13.70 25.21
CA TRP A 134 -2.36 14.72 25.52
C TRP A 134 -2.51 15.24 26.95
N GLU A 135 -2.44 14.33 27.93
CA GLU A 135 -2.59 14.66 29.35
C GLU A 135 -1.51 15.63 29.83
N SER A 136 -0.25 15.43 29.40
CA SER A 136 0.89 16.22 29.87
C SER A 136 0.90 17.67 29.36
N LYS A 137 0.11 17.99 28.31
CA LYS A 137 0.13 19.26 27.56
C LYS A 137 1.53 19.72 27.11
N ALA A 138 2.53 18.86 27.22
CA ALA A 138 3.91 19.13 26.89
C ALA A 138 4.14 18.96 25.39
N ALA A 139 4.87 19.91 24.81
CA ALA A 139 5.19 19.94 23.40
C ALA A 139 6.56 20.57 23.14
N LEU A 140 7.19 20.19 22.04
CA LEU A 140 8.32 20.92 21.47
C LEU A 140 7.81 21.85 20.38
N TYR A 141 7.84 23.15 20.68
CA TYR A 141 7.44 24.21 19.77
C TYR A 141 8.66 24.75 19.03
N PHE A 142 8.55 24.86 17.71
CA PHE A 142 9.59 25.46 16.86
C PHE A 142 9.23 26.91 16.56
N ASP A 143 10.14 27.84 16.83
CA ASP A 143 9.91 29.28 16.63
C ASP A 143 9.84 29.61 15.15
N GLU A 144 10.81 29.13 14.38
CA GLU A 144 10.90 29.31 12.93
C GLU A 144 11.25 27.98 12.26
N LEU A 145 10.49 27.62 11.23
CA LEU A 145 10.77 26.50 10.35
C LEU A 145 10.79 27.02 8.92
N PRO A 146 11.90 26.84 8.16
CA PRO A 146 11.94 27.29 6.79
C PRO A 146 10.87 26.55 5.97
N GLU A 147 9.98 27.31 5.33
CA GLU A 147 9.03 26.78 4.33
C GLU A 147 9.81 26.39 3.08
N ARG A 148 10.32 25.16 3.05
CA ARG A 148 10.91 24.57 1.84
C ARG A 148 10.09 23.37 1.42
N SER A 149 9.77 23.31 0.14
CA SER A 149 9.05 22.17 -0.44
C SER A 149 9.86 20.90 -0.24
N VAL A 150 9.24 19.87 0.32
CA VAL A 150 9.83 18.53 0.43
C VAL A 150 10.34 18.10 -0.94
N ASN A 151 11.67 17.99 -1.08
CA ASN A 151 12.29 17.49 -2.30
C ASN A 151 11.75 16.08 -2.55
N SER A 152 11.13 15.87 -3.71
CA SER A 152 10.69 14.53 -4.09
C SER A 152 11.93 13.65 -4.23
N LEU A 153 12.06 12.65 -3.37
CA LEU A 153 13.02 11.56 -3.56
C LEU A 153 12.85 11.03 -4.99
N LYS A 154 13.95 11.02 -5.75
CA LYS A 154 13.96 10.66 -7.16
C LYS A 154 13.68 9.16 -7.30
N LEU A 155 12.40 8.79 -7.47
CA LEU A 155 11.94 7.44 -7.87
C LEU A 155 12.68 6.89 -9.12
N LYS A 156 13.34 7.77 -9.88
CA LYS A 156 14.24 7.44 -11.00
C LYS A 156 15.27 6.35 -10.64
N TRP A 157 15.77 6.27 -9.40
CA TRP A 157 16.76 5.25 -9.02
C TRP A 157 16.17 3.84 -9.01
N ILE A 158 14.95 3.68 -8.50
CA ILE A 158 14.22 2.40 -8.49
C ILE A 158 13.95 1.96 -9.94
N TRP A 159 13.49 2.88 -10.79
CA TRP A 159 13.20 2.59 -12.20
C TRP A 159 14.45 2.27 -13.05
N MET A 160 15.58 2.95 -12.80
CA MET A 160 16.83 2.68 -13.53
C MET A 160 17.52 1.38 -13.10
N SER A 161 17.50 1.05 -11.80
CA SER A 161 18.00 -0.23 -11.31
C SER A 161 17.16 -1.39 -11.87
N PHE A 162 15.86 -1.16 -12.03
CA PHE A 162 14.86 -2.10 -12.51
C PHE A 162 14.96 -2.46 -14.01
N ARG A 163 15.27 -1.51 -14.90
CA ARG A 163 15.48 -1.81 -16.34
C ARG A 163 16.58 -2.85 -16.57
N ARG A 164 17.56 -2.93 -15.68
CA ARG A 164 18.68 -3.90 -15.78
C ARG A 164 18.31 -5.31 -15.30
N LEU A 165 17.28 -5.45 -14.48
CA LEU A 165 16.89 -6.70 -13.81
C LEU A 165 16.00 -7.61 -14.67
N ILE A 166 15.20 -7.03 -15.56
CA ILE A 166 14.30 -7.77 -16.45
C ILE A 166 14.83 -7.69 -17.88
N PRO A 167 15.21 -8.83 -18.50
CA PRO A 167 15.61 -8.87 -19.89
C PRO A 167 14.57 -8.19 -20.80
N PRO A 168 14.98 -7.34 -21.77
CA PRO A 168 14.05 -6.63 -22.65
C PRO A 168 13.11 -7.57 -23.42
N ALA A 169 13.55 -8.80 -23.71
CA ALA A 169 12.71 -9.82 -24.36
C ALA A 169 11.46 -10.20 -23.54
N LEU A 170 11.54 -10.20 -22.21
CA LEU A 170 10.42 -10.57 -21.33
C LEU A 170 9.34 -9.48 -21.23
N TRP A 171 9.72 -8.23 -21.51
CA TRP A 171 8.77 -7.11 -21.57
C TRP A 171 7.76 -7.26 -22.70
N CYS A 172 8.16 -7.91 -23.81
CA CYS A 172 7.28 -8.13 -24.96
C CYS A 172 6.58 -9.49 -24.90
N SER A 173 7.23 -10.52 -24.34
CA SER A 173 6.67 -11.88 -24.34
C SER A 173 5.42 -12.01 -23.46
N ILE A 174 5.40 -11.40 -22.28
CA ILE A 174 4.25 -11.51 -21.36
C ILE A 174 3.00 -10.83 -21.94
N PRO A 175 3.04 -9.57 -22.40
CA PRO A 175 1.90 -8.95 -23.09
C PRO A 175 1.41 -9.76 -24.28
N LEU A 176 2.32 -10.30 -25.10
CA LEU A 176 1.96 -11.11 -26.27
C LEU A 176 1.20 -12.39 -25.87
N ILE A 177 1.67 -13.10 -24.83
CA ILE A 177 0.99 -14.29 -24.31
C ILE A 177 -0.39 -13.92 -23.76
N ASN A 178 -0.55 -12.78 -23.09
CA ASN A 178 -1.86 -12.34 -22.58
C ASN A 178 -2.84 -11.99 -23.70
N VAL A 179 -2.38 -11.28 -24.74
CA VAL A 179 -3.20 -10.99 -25.92
C VAL A 179 -3.60 -12.29 -26.60
N GLY A 180 -2.68 -13.24 -26.76
CA GLY A 180 -2.99 -14.58 -27.29
C GLY A 180 -4.04 -15.31 -26.46
N ALA A 181 -3.90 -15.32 -25.12
CA ALA A 181 -4.86 -15.94 -24.22
C ALA A 181 -6.24 -15.25 -24.22
N MET A 182 -6.27 -13.92 -24.37
CA MET A 182 -7.48 -13.13 -24.54
C MET A 182 -8.21 -13.52 -25.83
N LEU A 183 -7.49 -13.58 -26.96
CA LEU A 183 -8.04 -13.98 -28.26
C LEU A 183 -8.58 -15.41 -28.20
N CYS A 184 -7.88 -16.34 -27.55
CA CYS A 184 -8.41 -17.69 -27.31
C CYS A 184 -9.69 -17.66 -26.46
N GLY A 185 -9.75 -16.78 -25.46
CA GLY A 185 -10.96 -16.57 -24.65
C GLY A 185 -12.15 -16.10 -25.49
N ILE A 186 -11.94 -15.11 -26.35
CA ILE A 186 -12.95 -14.61 -27.29
C ILE A 186 -13.36 -15.71 -28.27
N ALA A 187 -12.39 -16.47 -28.79
CA ALA A 187 -12.64 -17.59 -29.70
C ALA A 187 -13.53 -18.65 -29.06
N ILE A 188 -13.32 -19.01 -27.79
CA ILE A 188 -14.19 -19.95 -27.04
C ILE A 188 -15.62 -19.43 -27.02
N THR A 189 -15.83 -18.18 -26.61
CA THR A 189 -17.17 -17.58 -26.52
C THR A 189 -17.84 -17.50 -27.90
N TRP A 190 -17.10 -17.08 -28.91
CA TRP A 190 -17.57 -16.97 -30.28
C TRP A 190 -17.93 -18.34 -30.90
N THR A 191 -17.07 -19.34 -30.75
CA THR A 191 -17.29 -20.71 -31.23
C THR A 191 -18.49 -21.34 -30.53
N LEU A 192 -18.67 -21.13 -29.22
CA LEU A 192 -19.84 -21.61 -28.50
C LEU A 192 -21.12 -20.98 -29.04
N GLN A 193 -21.14 -19.66 -29.23
CA GLN A 193 -22.31 -18.93 -29.73
C GLN A 193 -22.68 -19.37 -31.15
N ARG A 194 -21.74 -19.34 -32.09
CA ARG A 194 -21.97 -19.81 -33.47
C ARG A 194 -22.30 -21.31 -33.52
N GLY A 195 -21.76 -22.05 -32.56
CA GLY A 195 -22.09 -23.44 -32.26
C GLY A 195 -23.59 -23.67 -32.05
N LEU A 196 -24.25 -22.74 -31.35
CA LEU A 196 -25.61 -22.83 -30.83
C LEU A 196 -26.66 -22.05 -31.63
N THR A 197 -26.27 -21.17 -32.56
CA THR A 197 -27.22 -20.28 -33.28
C THR A 197 -28.22 -20.98 -34.20
N ASN A 198 -28.02 -22.25 -34.54
CA ASN A 198 -28.99 -23.05 -35.29
C ASN A 198 -29.46 -24.20 -34.39
N SER A 199 -30.74 -24.58 -34.48
CA SER A 199 -31.32 -25.69 -33.71
C SER A 199 -30.36 -26.88 -33.68
N LEU A 200 -29.92 -27.27 -32.46
CA LEU A 200 -29.03 -28.41 -32.25
C LEU A 200 -29.63 -29.71 -32.82
N ALA A 201 -30.96 -29.76 -32.96
CA ALA A 201 -31.70 -30.92 -33.45
C ALA A 201 -31.45 -31.21 -34.95
N ASP A 202 -31.10 -30.20 -35.75
CA ASP A 202 -30.87 -30.37 -37.20
C ASP A 202 -29.41 -30.68 -37.55
N LYS A 203 -28.52 -30.80 -36.54
CA LYS A 203 -27.08 -30.99 -36.76
C LYS A 203 -26.68 -32.46 -36.68
N SER A 204 -25.74 -32.87 -37.52
CA SER A 204 -25.18 -34.22 -37.51
C SER A 204 -24.49 -34.54 -36.18
N LEU A 205 -24.50 -35.82 -35.79
CA LEU A 205 -23.77 -36.32 -34.61
C LEU A 205 -22.28 -35.91 -34.64
N SER A 206 -21.68 -35.89 -35.84
CA SER A 206 -20.30 -35.45 -36.05
C SER A 206 -20.07 -33.99 -35.65
N TYR A 207 -21.02 -33.08 -35.92
CA TYR A 207 -20.93 -31.69 -35.50
C TYR A 207 -21.03 -31.54 -33.99
N LEU A 208 -21.95 -32.31 -33.36
CA LEU A 208 -22.16 -32.29 -31.91
C LEU A 208 -20.93 -32.78 -31.12
N ILE A 209 -20.10 -33.66 -31.71
CA ILE A 209 -18.84 -34.10 -31.12
C ILE A 209 -17.70 -33.12 -31.47
N ALA A 210 -17.65 -32.62 -32.70
CA ALA A 210 -16.57 -31.73 -33.15
C ALA A 210 -16.54 -30.40 -32.39
N LEU A 211 -17.70 -29.82 -32.04
CA LEU A 211 -17.78 -28.54 -31.35
C LEU A 211 -17.15 -28.59 -29.93
N PRO A 212 -17.52 -29.52 -29.03
CA PRO A 212 -16.84 -29.69 -27.75
C PRO A 212 -15.35 -30.01 -27.87
N VAL A 213 -14.95 -30.82 -28.85
CA VAL A 213 -13.53 -31.14 -29.08
C VAL A 213 -12.74 -29.89 -29.46
N LEU A 214 -13.27 -29.05 -30.36
CA LEU A 214 -12.65 -27.78 -30.71
C LEU A 214 -12.56 -26.84 -29.50
N LEU A 215 -13.64 -26.73 -28.72
CA LEU A 215 -13.64 -25.92 -27.48
C LEU A 215 -12.60 -26.41 -26.47
N LEU A 216 -12.44 -27.73 -26.33
CA LEU A 216 -11.43 -28.35 -25.47
C LEU A 216 -10.02 -28.01 -25.95
N ILE A 217 -9.75 -28.08 -27.25
CA ILE A 217 -8.45 -27.72 -27.84
C ILE A 217 -8.13 -26.25 -27.57
N ILE A 218 -9.06 -25.33 -27.85
CA ILE A 218 -8.83 -23.89 -27.62
C ILE A 218 -8.63 -23.60 -26.12
N SER A 219 -9.41 -24.25 -25.24
CA SER A 219 -9.28 -24.10 -23.79
C SER A 219 -7.94 -24.63 -23.26
N MET A 220 -7.47 -25.78 -23.76
CA MET A 220 -6.17 -26.34 -23.40
C MET A 220 -5.03 -25.42 -23.84
N PHE A 221 -5.10 -24.87 -25.06
CA PHE A 221 -4.09 -23.93 -25.54
C PHE A 221 -4.07 -22.63 -24.72
N LYS A 222 -5.25 -22.08 -24.40
CA LYS A 222 -5.38 -20.93 -23.48
C LYS A 222 -4.80 -21.23 -22.10
N SER A 223 -5.05 -22.41 -21.55
CA SER A 223 -4.52 -22.85 -20.27
C SER A 223 -2.98 -22.97 -20.29
N LEU A 224 -2.43 -23.55 -21.37
CA LEU A 224 -0.99 -23.66 -21.59
C LEU A 224 -0.32 -22.28 -21.65
N MET A 225 -0.91 -21.32 -22.36
CA MET A 225 -0.45 -19.92 -22.35
C MET A 225 -0.42 -19.34 -20.94
N GLY A 226 -1.48 -19.59 -20.15
CA GLY A 226 -1.55 -19.20 -18.75
C GLY A 226 -0.44 -19.82 -17.89
N PHE A 227 -0.16 -21.11 -18.10
CA PHE A 227 0.93 -21.83 -17.42
C PHE A 227 2.31 -21.24 -17.78
N VAL A 228 2.62 -21.09 -19.07
CA VAL A 228 3.89 -20.52 -19.54
C VAL A 228 4.10 -19.12 -18.95
N ARG A 229 3.06 -18.28 -18.98
CA ARG A 229 3.09 -16.96 -18.34
C ARG A 229 3.43 -17.03 -16.86
N GLN A 230 2.81 -17.95 -16.11
CA GLN A 230 3.05 -18.08 -14.68
C GLN A 230 4.48 -18.55 -14.37
N VAL A 231 5.03 -19.47 -15.15
CA VAL A 231 6.43 -19.93 -15.03
C VAL A 231 7.40 -18.77 -15.25
N ILE A 232 7.14 -17.91 -16.25
CA ILE A 232 7.95 -16.71 -16.51
C ILE A 232 7.90 -15.76 -15.31
N LEU A 233 6.70 -15.47 -14.79
CA LEU A 233 6.53 -14.57 -13.64
C LEU A 233 7.23 -15.08 -12.37
N LEU A 234 7.17 -16.38 -12.09
CA LEU A 234 7.89 -16.99 -10.96
C LEU A 234 9.40 -16.88 -11.11
N THR A 235 9.92 -17.06 -12.34
CA THR A 235 11.35 -16.91 -12.63
C THR A 235 11.81 -15.47 -12.41
N ILE A 236 11.00 -14.49 -12.81
CA ILE A 236 11.27 -13.05 -12.57
C ILE A 236 11.27 -12.77 -11.06
N ASN A 237 10.25 -13.21 -10.33
CA ASN A 237 10.16 -13.03 -8.88
C ASN A 237 11.39 -13.60 -8.16
N LYS A 238 11.80 -14.83 -8.50
CA LYS A 238 13.01 -15.45 -7.94
C LYS A 238 14.25 -14.60 -8.19
N ARG A 239 14.48 -14.13 -9.42
CA ARG A 239 15.66 -13.30 -9.77
C ARG A 239 15.67 -11.98 -9.00
N ILE A 240 14.54 -11.29 -8.93
CA ILE A 240 14.41 -10.03 -8.18
C ILE A 240 14.69 -10.26 -6.70
N SER A 241 14.11 -11.31 -6.12
CA SER A 241 14.28 -11.64 -4.71
C SER A 241 15.74 -11.94 -4.37
N VAL A 242 16.43 -12.74 -5.18
CA VAL A 242 17.85 -13.06 -4.96
C VAL A 242 18.73 -11.81 -5.08
N GLU A 243 18.58 -11.00 -6.12
CA GLU A 243 19.42 -9.81 -6.33
C GLU A 243 19.24 -8.77 -5.21
N PHE A 244 17.99 -8.46 -4.83
CA PHE A 244 17.74 -7.47 -3.79
C PHE A 244 18.26 -7.93 -2.43
N THR A 245 18.05 -9.20 -2.08
CA THR A 245 18.57 -9.75 -0.82
C THR A 245 20.10 -9.78 -0.84
N ALA A 246 20.74 -10.19 -1.94
CA ALA A 246 22.18 -10.20 -2.08
C ALA A 246 22.79 -8.80 -1.89
N ARG A 247 22.24 -7.77 -2.57
CA ARG A 247 22.69 -6.38 -2.42
C ARG A 247 22.49 -5.82 -1.03
N PHE A 248 21.39 -6.18 -0.38
CA PHE A 248 21.12 -5.75 0.99
C PHE A 248 22.16 -6.35 1.95
N VAL A 249 22.42 -7.65 1.84
CA VAL A 249 23.45 -8.35 2.63
C VAL A 249 24.84 -7.79 2.33
N GLU A 250 25.19 -7.58 1.07
CA GLU A 250 26.48 -6.99 0.67
C GLU A 250 26.66 -5.58 1.26
N ASN A 251 25.66 -4.72 1.18
CA ASN A 251 25.71 -3.37 1.76
C ASN A 251 25.94 -3.42 3.27
N ILE A 252 25.28 -4.34 3.98
CA ILE A 252 25.47 -4.49 5.43
C ILE A 252 26.87 -5.01 5.75
N LEU A 253 27.34 -6.05 5.06
CA LEU A 253 28.63 -6.67 5.35
C LEU A 253 29.81 -5.77 4.94
N THR A 254 29.66 -4.93 3.93
CA THR A 254 30.73 -4.04 3.45
C THR A 254 30.76 -2.68 4.17
N LYS A 255 29.59 -2.14 4.55
CA LYS A 255 29.49 -0.84 5.22
C LYS A 255 29.35 -0.93 6.75
N GLY A 256 28.88 -2.07 7.27
CA GLY A 256 28.68 -2.31 8.70
C GLY A 256 30.02 -2.46 9.43
N ARG A 257 30.42 -1.41 10.15
CA ARG A 257 31.50 -1.44 11.15
C ARG A 257 30.97 -1.52 12.60
N GLY A 258 29.69 -1.85 12.80
CA GLY A 258 29.08 -2.07 14.12
C GLY A 258 28.99 -3.56 14.46
N GLY A 259 29.42 -3.94 15.66
CA GLY A 259 29.47 -5.33 16.12
C GLY A 259 28.10 -5.93 16.49
N ILE A 260 28.09 -7.22 16.84
CA ILE A 260 26.92 -8.07 17.15
C ILE A 260 26.06 -7.57 18.36
N GLY A 261 26.45 -6.48 19.04
CA GLY A 261 25.76 -5.88 20.19
C GLY A 261 25.09 -4.53 19.95
N ASP A 262 25.11 -3.97 18.73
CA ASP A 262 24.57 -2.63 18.46
C ASP A 262 23.04 -2.61 18.21
N PRO A 263 22.35 -1.46 18.43
CA PRO A 263 20.98 -1.19 17.99
C PRO A 263 20.74 -1.48 16.50
N GLU A 264 21.81 -1.61 15.72
CA GLU A 264 21.85 -2.01 14.31
C GLU A 264 21.18 -3.38 14.05
N PHE A 265 21.15 -4.32 15.00
CA PHE A 265 20.49 -5.62 14.77
C PHE A 265 18.95 -5.53 14.74
N ALA A 266 18.36 -4.62 15.52
CA ALA A 266 16.92 -4.32 15.38
C ALA A 266 16.64 -3.66 14.03
N ASN A 267 17.51 -2.75 13.60
CA ASN A 267 17.46 -2.14 12.27
C ASN A 267 17.65 -3.16 11.14
N LEU A 268 18.37 -4.26 11.37
CA LEU A 268 18.54 -5.36 10.41
C LEU A 268 17.22 -6.09 10.14
N LYS A 269 16.47 -6.48 11.19
CA LYS A 269 15.15 -7.13 11.04
C LYS A 269 14.20 -6.22 10.26
N HIS A 270 14.17 -4.93 10.59
CA HIS A 270 13.32 -3.96 9.90
C HIS A 270 13.75 -3.74 8.44
N GLY A 271 15.05 -3.61 8.17
CA GLY A 271 15.58 -3.45 6.81
C GLY A 271 15.35 -4.66 5.91
N LEU A 272 15.47 -5.89 6.45
CA LEU A 272 15.13 -7.12 5.73
C LEU A 272 13.64 -7.18 5.40
N ASN A 273 12.78 -6.87 6.38
CA ASN A 273 11.34 -6.87 6.17
C ASN A 273 10.91 -5.80 5.13
N ASP A 274 11.47 -4.59 5.19
CA ASP A 274 11.22 -3.57 4.18
C ASP A 274 11.73 -4.01 2.80
N THR A 275 12.89 -4.66 2.72
CA THR A 275 13.40 -5.22 1.47
C THR A 275 12.44 -6.27 0.90
N HIS A 276 11.89 -7.16 1.74
CA HIS A 276 10.86 -8.11 1.31
C HIS A 276 9.57 -7.45 0.85
N LYS A 277 9.10 -6.39 1.53
CA LYS A 277 7.93 -5.62 1.09
C LYS A 277 8.16 -4.97 -0.27
N ILE A 278 9.35 -4.39 -0.48
CA ILE A 278 9.75 -3.79 -1.76
C ILE A 278 9.77 -4.84 -2.86
N GLN A 279 10.36 -6.02 -2.61
CA GLN A 279 10.37 -7.14 -3.55
C GLN A 279 8.95 -7.59 -3.91
N ALA A 280 8.08 -7.76 -2.91
CA ALA A 280 6.70 -8.18 -3.08
C ALA A 280 5.92 -7.17 -3.94
N GLY A 281 5.91 -5.89 -3.57
CA GLY A 281 5.18 -4.88 -4.34
C GLY A 281 5.79 -4.62 -5.71
N LEU A 282 7.11 -4.77 -5.89
CA LEU A 282 7.73 -4.70 -7.22
C LEU A 282 7.25 -5.86 -8.10
N THR A 283 7.24 -7.08 -7.57
CA THR A 283 6.75 -8.26 -8.30
C THR A 283 5.28 -8.13 -8.63
N THR A 284 4.47 -7.65 -7.69
CA THR A 284 3.05 -7.37 -7.91
C THR A 284 2.87 -6.30 -8.98
N PHE A 285 3.65 -5.21 -8.94
CA PHE A 285 3.60 -4.15 -9.95
C PHE A 285 3.95 -4.67 -11.34
N ILE A 286 5.03 -5.44 -11.49
CA ILE A 286 5.43 -6.03 -12.78
C ILE A 286 4.33 -6.95 -13.30
N SER A 287 3.87 -7.87 -12.46
CA SER A 287 2.83 -8.83 -12.84
C SER A 287 1.59 -8.05 -13.27
N CYS A 288 1.12 -7.13 -12.44
CA CYS A 288 -0.03 -6.28 -12.70
C CYS A 288 0.07 -5.46 -14.00
N ALA A 289 1.19 -4.78 -14.21
CA ALA A 289 1.40 -3.94 -15.38
C ALA A 289 1.50 -4.76 -16.67
N LEU A 290 2.26 -5.86 -16.65
CA LEU A 290 2.46 -6.71 -17.83
C LEU A 290 1.25 -7.58 -18.12
N THR A 291 0.50 -8.05 -17.12
CA THR A 291 -0.66 -8.92 -17.32
C THR A 291 -1.95 -8.13 -17.48
N GLU A 292 -2.43 -7.50 -16.43
CA GLU A 292 -3.70 -6.76 -16.41
C GLU A 292 -3.60 -5.49 -17.25
N GLY A 293 -2.48 -4.78 -17.21
CA GLY A 293 -2.28 -3.58 -18.02
C GLY A 293 -2.31 -3.88 -19.53
N SER A 294 -1.66 -4.96 -19.97
CA SER A 294 -1.71 -5.36 -21.39
C SER A 294 -3.10 -5.80 -21.82
N PHE A 295 -3.79 -6.57 -20.98
CA PHE A 295 -5.16 -7.02 -21.21
C PHE A 295 -6.15 -5.85 -21.29
N LEU A 296 -6.06 -4.88 -20.36
CA LEU A 296 -6.89 -3.68 -20.38
C LEU A 296 -6.65 -2.87 -21.64
N PHE A 297 -5.39 -2.65 -22.01
CA PHE A 297 -5.02 -1.93 -23.21
C PHE A 297 -5.59 -2.59 -24.47
N SER A 298 -5.36 -3.90 -24.66
CA SER A 298 -5.87 -4.62 -25.83
C SER A 298 -7.40 -4.66 -25.87
N SER A 299 -8.05 -4.82 -24.72
CA SER A 299 -9.52 -4.84 -24.62
C SER A 299 -10.14 -3.49 -24.94
N ILE A 300 -9.56 -2.38 -24.47
CA ILE A 300 -10.03 -1.02 -24.77
C ILE A 300 -9.88 -0.71 -26.27
N VAL A 301 -8.74 -1.07 -26.87
CA VAL A 301 -8.54 -0.90 -28.32
C VAL A 301 -9.59 -1.67 -29.12
N LEU A 302 -9.83 -2.94 -28.76
CA LEU A 302 -10.81 -3.79 -29.43
C LEU A 302 -12.24 -3.27 -29.26
N LEU A 303 -12.57 -2.78 -28.06
CA LEU A 303 -13.89 -2.27 -27.74
C LEU A 303 -14.15 -0.89 -28.37
N THR A 304 -13.10 -0.07 -28.56
CA THR A 304 -13.17 1.17 -29.34
C THR A 304 -13.49 0.88 -30.80
N TYR A 305 -12.90 -0.18 -31.37
CA TYR A 305 -13.17 -0.59 -32.74
C TYR A 305 -14.62 -1.10 -32.93
N PHE A 306 -15.10 -1.95 -32.01
CA PHE A 306 -16.43 -2.57 -32.14
C PHE A 306 -17.59 -1.68 -31.69
N PHE A 307 -17.47 -1.02 -30.55
CA PHE A 307 -18.56 -0.23 -29.96
C PHE A 307 -18.01 0.97 -29.16
N PRO A 308 -17.71 2.10 -29.83
CA PRO A 308 -17.12 3.29 -29.19
C PRO A 308 -17.89 3.82 -27.98
N LEU A 309 -19.23 3.73 -28.00
CA LEU A 309 -20.08 4.19 -26.89
C LEU A 309 -19.90 3.32 -25.63
N ALA A 310 -19.77 1.99 -25.79
CA ALA A 310 -19.43 1.12 -24.67
C ALA A 310 -18.03 1.45 -24.13
N CYS A 311 -17.10 1.85 -24.99
CA CYS A 311 -15.76 2.25 -24.56
C CYS A 311 -15.82 3.45 -23.64
N PHE A 312 -16.63 4.45 -23.99
CA PHE A 312 -16.82 5.63 -23.14
C PHE A 312 -17.35 5.25 -21.75
N ILE A 313 -18.34 4.37 -21.68
CA ILE A 313 -18.92 3.90 -20.40
C ILE A 313 -17.88 3.16 -19.55
N ILE A 314 -17.10 2.28 -20.18
CA ILE A 314 -16.06 1.52 -19.48
C ILE A 314 -14.91 2.43 -19.03
N VAL A 315 -14.49 3.41 -19.83
CA VAL A 315 -13.50 4.39 -19.40
C VAL A 315 -14.02 5.23 -18.24
N LEU A 316 -15.29 5.63 -18.25
CA LEU A 316 -15.92 6.34 -17.13
C LEU A 316 -15.94 5.47 -15.86
N TYR A 317 -16.28 4.18 -15.99
CA TYR A 317 -16.17 3.21 -14.90
C TYR A 317 -14.75 3.17 -14.32
N ILE A 318 -13.72 3.04 -15.18
CA ILE A 318 -12.32 3.02 -14.77
C ILE A 318 -11.96 4.28 -13.96
N LEU A 319 -12.36 5.46 -14.44
CA LEU A 319 -12.08 6.74 -13.75
C LEU A 319 -12.76 6.82 -12.39
N ILE A 320 -14.03 6.40 -12.30
CA ILE A 320 -14.79 6.36 -11.04
C ILE A 320 -14.14 5.38 -10.05
N SER A 321 -13.79 4.17 -10.51
CA SER A 321 -13.11 3.16 -9.70
C SER A 321 -11.77 3.66 -9.16
N VAL A 322 -10.94 4.29 -10.01
CA VAL A 322 -9.66 4.88 -9.58
C VAL A 322 -9.89 5.98 -8.56
N PHE A 323 -10.91 6.82 -8.71
CA PHE A 323 -11.25 7.86 -7.74
C PHE A 323 -11.58 7.27 -6.35
N PHE A 324 -12.42 6.23 -6.28
CA PHE A 324 -12.74 5.56 -5.01
C PHE A 324 -11.50 4.93 -4.38
N ILE A 325 -10.66 4.25 -5.18
CA ILE A 325 -9.41 3.66 -4.70
C ILE A 325 -8.48 4.72 -4.09
N MET A 326 -8.29 5.84 -4.79
CA MET A 326 -7.42 6.93 -4.32
C MET A 326 -7.99 7.65 -3.08
N LYS A 327 -9.31 7.73 -2.97
CA LYS A 327 -10.00 8.34 -1.83
C LYS A 327 -9.88 7.51 -0.55
N ASP A 328 -9.98 6.19 -0.66
CA ASP A 328 -9.99 5.27 0.49
C ASP A 328 -8.57 4.84 0.91
N TYR A 329 -7.59 5.01 0.01
CA TYR A 329 -6.18 4.67 0.25
C TYR A 329 -5.57 5.28 1.54
N PRO A 330 -5.85 6.55 1.92
CA PRO A 330 -5.31 7.12 3.15
C PRO A 330 -5.70 6.34 4.41
N GLU A 331 -6.97 5.98 4.51
CA GLU A 331 -7.51 5.22 5.63
C GLU A 331 -6.96 3.78 5.63
N ALA A 332 -6.92 3.13 4.45
CA ALA A 332 -6.36 1.79 4.32
C ALA A 332 -4.89 1.71 4.75
N SER A 333 -4.09 2.72 4.39
CA SER A 333 -2.67 2.79 4.77
C SER A 333 -2.48 3.05 6.27
N TYR A 334 -3.32 3.88 6.90
CA TYR A 334 -3.32 4.05 8.35
C TYR A 334 -3.66 2.74 9.07
N LEU A 335 -4.73 2.06 8.65
CA LEU A 335 -5.14 0.79 9.25
C LEU A 335 -4.04 -0.28 9.09
N SER A 336 -3.39 -0.34 7.92
CA SER A 336 -2.24 -1.24 7.69
C SER A 336 -1.10 -1.00 8.69
N ALA A 337 -0.76 0.27 8.91
CA ALA A 337 0.29 0.64 9.85
C ALA A 337 -0.11 0.37 11.30
N GLU A 338 -1.38 0.61 11.65
CA GLU A 338 -1.93 0.27 12.96
C GLU A 338 -1.82 -1.23 13.24
N ARG A 339 -2.18 -2.09 12.27
CA ARG A 339 -1.97 -3.54 12.38
C ARG A 339 -0.50 -3.89 12.64
N HIS A 340 0.43 -3.32 11.88
CA HIS A 340 1.86 -3.57 12.06
C HIS A 340 2.35 -3.09 13.44
N SER A 341 1.86 -1.95 13.92
CA SER A 341 2.20 -1.41 15.24
C SER A 341 1.67 -2.28 16.38
N ALA A 342 0.44 -2.80 16.26
CA ALA A 342 -0.17 -3.69 17.24
C ALA A 342 0.59 -5.02 17.33
N LEU A 343 1.00 -5.60 16.19
CA LEU A 343 1.81 -6.81 16.15
C LEU A 343 3.19 -6.56 16.79
N ALA A 344 3.85 -5.46 16.42
CA ALA A 344 5.16 -5.12 16.97
C ALA A 344 5.13 -4.90 18.49
N ASN A 345 4.08 -4.23 19.01
CA ASN A 345 3.90 -4.07 20.45
C ASN A 345 3.71 -5.44 21.14
N ALA A 346 2.84 -6.30 20.60
CA ALA A 346 2.62 -7.64 21.14
C ALA A 346 3.92 -8.49 21.16
N GLU A 347 4.68 -8.51 20.06
CA GLU A 347 5.98 -9.20 19.98
C GLU A 347 6.97 -8.65 21.00
N GLN A 348 7.09 -7.32 21.07
CA GLN A 348 8.03 -6.66 21.97
C GLN A 348 7.72 -6.95 23.43
N LYS A 349 6.44 -6.87 23.82
CA LYS A 349 6.03 -7.10 25.21
C LYS A 349 6.30 -8.52 25.66
N ILE A 350 6.05 -9.50 24.80
CA ILE A 350 6.41 -10.90 25.06
C ILE A 350 7.92 -11.01 25.23
N ARG A 351 8.71 -10.42 24.32
CA ARG A 351 10.18 -10.48 24.37
C ARG A 351 10.75 -9.89 25.65
N THR A 352 10.21 -8.77 26.12
CA THR A 352 10.68 -8.10 27.35
C THR A 352 10.29 -8.86 28.61
N GLU A 353 9.14 -9.52 28.62
CA GLU A 353 8.66 -10.27 29.79
C GLU A 353 9.21 -11.71 29.83
N LEU A 354 9.63 -12.26 28.68
CA LEU A 354 10.08 -13.65 28.54
C LEU A 354 11.10 -14.09 29.62
N PRO A 355 12.15 -13.30 29.91
CA PRO A 355 13.18 -13.67 30.89
C PRO A 355 12.65 -13.76 32.33
N PHE A 356 11.53 -13.11 32.63
CA PHE A 356 10.98 -12.99 33.99
C PHE A 356 9.92 -14.04 34.31
N PHE A 357 9.47 -14.87 33.34
CA PHE A 357 8.40 -15.85 33.57
C PHE A 357 8.79 -17.00 34.50
N ASN A 358 10.07 -17.38 34.56
CA ASN A 358 10.51 -18.54 35.33
C ASN A 358 10.32 -18.39 36.86
N GLY A 359 10.05 -17.17 37.35
CA GLY A 359 9.84 -16.88 38.78
C GLY A 359 8.41 -16.48 39.16
N LEU A 360 7.42 -16.57 38.25
CA LEU A 360 6.07 -16.08 38.49
C LEU A 360 5.18 -17.13 39.16
N ASN A 361 4.32 -16.68 40.09
CA ASN A 361 3.28 -17.50 40.68
C ASN A 361 2.17 -17.84 39.66
N ALA A 362 1.43 -18.92 39.85
CA ALA A 362 0.36 -19.35 38.93
C ALA A 362 -0.68 -18.24 38.64
N GLN A 363 -1.02 -17.42 39.65
CA GLN A 363 -1.94 -16.30 39.51
C GLN A 363 -1.35 -15.16 38.67
N GLU A 364 -0.06 -14.86 38.84
CA GLU A 364 0.64 -13.83 38.06
C GLU A 364 0.81 -14.27 36.61
N THR A 365 1.14 -15.54 36.39
CA THR A 365 1.20 -16.16 35.07
C THR A 365 -0.15 -16.06 34.35
N SER A 366 -1.26 -16.38 35.04
CA SER A 366 -2.61 -16.24 34.46
C SER A 366 -2.93 -14.79 34.09
N LYS A 367 -2.59 -13.82 34.96
CA LYS A 367 -2.77 -12.40 34.68
C LYS A 367 -1.98 -11.96 33.45
N LYS A 368 -0.73 -12.37 33.33
CA LYS A 368 0.15 -12.06 32.18
C LYS A 368 -0.37 -12.70 30.90
N ILE A 369 -0.83 -13.95 30.93
CA ILE A 369 -1.46 -14.62 29.79
C ILE A 369 -2.67 -13.83 29.29
N ASN A 370 -3.53 -13.34 30.20
CA ASN A 370 -4.70 -12.55 29.81
C ASN A 370 -4.32 -11.20 29.16
N VAL A 371 -3.26 -10.55 29.62
CA VAL A 371 -2.72 -9.34 28.99
C VAL A 371 -2.23 -9.63 27.57
N HIS A 372 -1.44 -10.70 27.39
CA HIS A 372 -0.95 -11.11 26.07
C HIS A 372 -2.09 -11.53 25.13
N ARG A 373 -3.11 -12.21 25.65
CA ARG A 373 -4.33 -12.54 24.89
C ARG A 373 -5.02 -11.27 24.41
N SER A 374 -5.23 -10.29 25.30
CA SER A 374 -5.88 -9.03 24.93
C SER A 374 -5.08 -8.25 23.86
N LEU A 375 -3.74 -8.23 23.96
CA LEU A 375 -2.89 -7.61 22.93
C LEU A 375 -3.01 -8.32 21.58
N HIS A 376 -3.06 -9.65 21.59
CA HIS A 376 -3.26 -10.44 20.38
C HIS A 376 -4.66 -10.24 19.79
N GLU A 377 -5.70 -10.21 20.63
CA GLU A 377 -7.07 -9.88 20.21
C GLU A 377 -7.15 -8.51 19.54
N ASN A 378 -6.48 -7.49 20.09
CA ASN A 378 -6.39 -6.16 19.47
C ASN A 378 -5.71 -6.18 18.09
N TYR A 379 -4.66 -7.00 17.93
CA TYR A 379 -4.02 -7.22 16.63
C TYR A 379 -4.99 -7.88 15.63
N ILE A 380 -5.67 -8.96 16.04
CA ILE A 380 -6.64 -9.68 15.21
C ILE A 380 -7.82 -8.77 14.84
N ASP A 381 -8.30 -7.94 15.75
CA ASP A 381 -9.36 -6.97 15.45
C ASP A 381 -8.92 -5.91 14.46
N SER A 382 -7.67 -5.46 14.53
CA SER A 382 -7.09 -4.54 13.54
C SER A 382 -6.97 -5.20 12.16
N GLU A 383 -6.56 -6.48 12.11
CA GLU A 383 -6.52 -7.27 10.88
C GLU A 383 -7.91 -7.46 10.27
N ARG A 384 -8.92 -7.76 11.11
CA ARG A 384 -10.33 -7.88 10.70
C ARG A 384 -10.88 -6.57 10.15
N LYS A 385 -10.55 -5.42 10.76
CA LYS A 385 -10.97 -4.10 10.26
C LYS A 385 -10.44 -3.83 8.86
N ILE A 386 -9.17 -4.12 8.59
CA ILE A 386 -8.57 -4.00 7.25
C ILE A 386 -9.24 -4.94 6.26
N GLY A 387 -9.39 -6.22 6.63
CA GLY A 387 -10.04 -7.22 5.78
C GLY A 387 -11.46 -6.80 5.39
N MET A 388 -12.24 -6.32 6.36
CA MET A 388 -13.60 -5.82 6.12
C MET A 388 -13.61 -4.57 5.22
N ALA A 389 -12.65 -3.65 5.37
CA ALA A 389 -12.54 -2.48 4.50
C ALA A 389 -12.24 -2.87 3.04
N LEU A 390 -11.30 -3.78 2.83
CA LEU A 390 -10.95 -4.30 1.50
C LEU A 390 -12.11 -5.06 0.85
N VAL A 391 -12.83 -5.88 1.61
CA VAL A 391 -14.01 -6.62 1.11
C VAL A 391 -15.13 -5.65 0.72
N LYS A 392 -15.42 -4.64 1.55
CA LYS A 392 -16.41 -3.60 1.22
C LYS A 392 -16.05 -2.84 -0.05
N GLN A 393 -14.77 -2.51 -0.21
CA GLN A 393 -14.28 -1.83 -1.41
C GLN A 393 -14.40 -2.72 -2.65
N SER A 394 -14.03 -4.01 -2.54
CA SER A 394 -14.20 -5.00 -3.61
C SER A 394 -15.66 -5.10 -4.05
N LEU A 395 -16.57 -5.23 -3.09
CA LEU A 395 -18.02 -5.29 -3.35
C LEU A 395 -18.52 -4.03 -4.07
N LEU A 396 -18.10 -2.84 -3.62
CA LEU A 396 -18.48 -1.58 -4.25
C LEU A 396 -18.00 -1.52 -5.71
N LEU A 397 -16.75 -1.92 -5.98
CA LEU A 397 -16.19 -1.96 -7.34
C LEU A 397 -16.90 -2.97 -8.25
N GLU A 398 -17.29 -4.13 -7.72
CA GLU A 398 -18.08 -5.14 -8.43
C GLU A 398 -19.49 -4.63 -8.74
N CYS A 399 -20.18 -3.99 -7.79
CA CYS A 399 -21.50 -3.42 -8.03
C CYS A 399 -21.49 -2.34 -9.12
N ILE A 400 -20.53 -1.39 -9.06
CA ILE A 400 -20.39 -0.35 -10.09
C ILE A 400 -20.03 -1.01 -11.44
N GLY A 401 -19.17 -2.04 -11.43
CA GLY A 401 -18.78 -2.77 -12.63
C GLY A 401 -19.96 -3.50 -13.28
N ASN A 402 -20.77 -4.20 -12.49
CA ASN A 402 -21.97 -4.88 -12.98
C ASN A 402 -22.99 -3.90 -13.54
N LEU A 403 -23.16 -2.73 -12.90
CA LEU A 403 -24.02 -1.67 -13.42
C LEU A 403 -23.52 -1.17 -14.79
N ALA A 404 -22.20 -0.94 -14.93
CA ALA A 404 -21.61 -0.53 -16.21
C ALA A 404 -21.84 -1.57 -17.31
N VAL A 405 -21.68 -2.87 -17.00
CA VAL A 405 -21.96 -3.97 -17.94
C VAL A 405 -23.43 -4.00 -18.34
N ILE A 406 -24.37 -3.82 -17.41
CA ILE A 406 -25.80 -3.77 -17.70
C ILE A 406 -26.13 -2.61 -18.63
N ILE A 407 -25.57 -1.41 -18.38
CA ILE A 407 -25.77 -0.26 -19.25
C ILE A 407 -25.23 -0.55 -20.67
N VAL A 408 -24.03 -1.12 -20.78
CA VAL A 408 -23.46 -1.53 -22.09
C VAL A 408 -24.35 -2.56 -22.78
N PHE A 409 -24.86 -3.54 -22.04
CA PHE A 409 -25.77 -4.56 -22.55
C PHE A 409 -27.07 -3.95 -23.08
N THR A 410 -27.74 -3.10 -22.30
CA THR A 410 -28.99 -2.43 -22.71
C THR A 410 -28.79 -1.55 -23.94
N LEU A 411 -27.73 -0.74 -23.97
CA LEU A 411 -27.41 0.10 -25.13
C LEU A 411 -27.02 -0.74 -26.35
N GLY A 412 -26.35 -1.86 -26.12
CA GLY A 412 -26.01 -2.84 -27.15
C GLY A 412 -27.27 -3.46 -27.76
N LEU A 413 -28.27 -3.83 -26.96
CA LEU A 413 -29.55 -4.36 -27.45
C LEU A 413 -30.30 -3.34 -28.32
N LEU A 414 -30.39 -2.08 -27.87
CA LEU A 414 -31.04 -1.01 -28.65
C LEU A 414 -30.36 -0.75 -30.00
N ARG A 415 -29.05 -1.03 -30.08
CA ARG A 415 -28.27 -0.85 -31.32
C ARG A 415 -28.29 -2.08 -32.22
N LEU A 416 -28.44 -3.26 -31.63
CA LEU A 416 -28.65 -4.53 -32.34
C LEU A 416 -29.88 -4.46 -33.24
N GLU A 417 -30.95 -3.85 -32.75
CA GLU A 417 -32.20 -3.67 -33.50
C GLU A 417 -32.03 -2.78 -34.76
N LYS A 418 -31.03 -1.90 -34.77
CA LYS A 418 -30.89 -0.86 -35.81
C LYS A 418 -29.76 -1.11 -36.81
N SER A 419 -28.57 -1.53 -36.36
CA SER A 419 -27.39 -1.51 -37.24
C SER A 419 -26.20 -2.38 -36.81
N MET A 420 -26.31 -3.16 -35.74
CA MET A 420 -25.15 -3.88 -35.16
C MET A 420 -25.29 -5.39 -35.35
N ASP A 421 -24.21 -6.07 -35.75
CA ASP A 421 -24.20 -7.53 -35.82
C ASP A 421 -24.23 -8.15 -34.40
N TYR A 422 -24.88 -9.30 -34.27
CA TYR A 422 -24.97 -10.06 -33.03
C TYR A 422 -23.59 -10.42 -32.48
N THR A 423 -22.63 -10.69 -33.38
CA THR A 423 -21.23 -10.96 -33.01
C THR A 423 -20.59 -9.76 -32.30
N THR A 424 -20.74 -8.57 -32.86
CA THR A 424 -20.21 -7.32 -32.31
C THR A 424 -20.82 -6.98 -30.96
N PHE A 425 -22.13 -7.22 -30.82
CA PHE A 425 -22.85 -7.09 -29.56
C PHE A 425 -22.22 -7.96 -28.46
N MET A 426 -22.14 -9.27 -28.71
CA MET A 426 -21.67 -10.22 -27.70
C MET A 426 -20.21 -9.98 -27.31
N VAL A 427 -19.33 -9.71 -28.28
CA VAL A 427 -17.92 -9.39 -28.00
C VAL A 427 -17.80 -8.16 -27.12
N SER A 428 -18.59 -7.11 -27.38
CA SER A 428 -18.55 -5.87 -26.59
C SER A 428 -19.00 -6.08 -25.14
N VAL A 429 -20.06 -6.87 -24.92
CA VAL A 429 -20.56 -7.18 -23.57
C VAL A 429 -19.56 -8.05 -22.81
N VAL A 430 -19.00 -9.08 -23.46
CA VAL A 430 -18.03 -10.00 -22.83
C VAL A 430 -16.75 -9.26 -22.46
N LEU A 431 -16.21 -8.43 -23.36
CA LEU A 431 -15.04 -7.58 -23.06
C LEU A 431 -15.32 -6.62 -21.90
N SER A 432 -16.51 -6.00 -21.88
CA SER A 432 -16.92 -5.12 -20.78
C SER A 432 -16.93 -5.85 -19.43
N PHE A 433 -17.51 -7.05 -19.39
CA PHE A 433 -17.52 -7.89 -18.18
C PHE A 433 -16.12 -8.34 -17.75
N LEU A 434 -15.27 -8.72 -18.71
CA LEU A 434 -13.91 -9.10 -18.39
C LEU A 434 -13.12 -7.93 -17.82
N ILE A 435 -13.26 -6.72 -18.37
CA ILE A 435 -12.63 -5.50 -17.84
C ILE A 435 -13.10 -5.21 -16.40
N THR A 436 -14.42 -5.18 -16.17
CA THR A 436 -14.96 -4.83 -14.84
C THR A 436 -14.60 -5.87 -13.78
N SER A 437 -14.59 -7.16 -14.12
CA SER A 437 -14.18 -8.22 -13.19
C SER A 437 -12.67 -8.24 -12.85
N MET A 438 -11.83 -7.48 -13.56
CA MET A 438 -10.40 -7.35 -13.20
C MET A 438 -10.15 -6.27 -12.13
N PHE A 439 -11.02 -5.27 -12.03
CA PHE A 439 -10.79 -4.09 -11.19
C PHE A 439 -10.65 -4.36 -9.68
N PRO A 440 -11.42 -5.28 -9.08
CA PRO A 440 -11.22 -5.63 -7.67
C PRO A 440 -9.80 -6.19 -7.41
N ARG A 441 -9.28 -7.01 -8.33
CA ARG A 441 -7.90 -7.55 -8.25
C ARG A 441 -6.84 -6.47 -8.42
N LEU A 442 -7.07 -5.51 -9.33
CA LEU A 442 -6.22 -4.34 -9.50
C LEU A 442 -6.18 -3.47 -8.24
N SER A 443 -7.32 -3.28 -7.58
CA SER A 443 -7.41 -2.56 -6.31
C SER A 443 -6.58 -3.21 -5.21
N ALA A 444 -6.68 -4.53 -5.06
CA ALA A 444 -5.88 -5.27 -4.09
C ALA A 444 -4.37 -5.17 -4.39
N SER A 445 -4.00 -5.27 -5.67
CA SER A 445 -2.61 -5.15 -6.12
C SER A 445 -2.04 -3.75 -5.85
N TYR A 446 -2.84 -2.70 -6.07
CA TYR A 446 -2.46 -1.32 -5.80
C TYR A 446 -2.03 -1.11 -4.35
N PHE A 447 -2.74 -1.71 -3.39
CA PHE A 447 -2.39 -1.59 -1.97
C PHE A 447 -0.99 -2.17 -1.66
N ILE A 448 -0.67 -3.34 -2.21
CA ILE A 448 0.65 -3.99 -2.02
C ILE A 448 1.76 -3.12 -2.65
N VAL A 449 1.53 -2.62 -3.86
CA VAL A 449 2.48 -1.72 -4.54
C VAL A 449 2.69 -0.43 -3.75
N ALA A 450 1.62 0.12 -3.20
CA ALA A 450 1.68 1.35 -2.44
C ALA A 450 2.39 1.17 -1.08
N GLU A 451 2.20 0.04 -0.39
CA GLU A 451 2.98 -0.32 0.80
C GLU A 451 4.47 -0.48 0.47
N ALA A 452 4.80 -1.13 -0.65
CA ALA A 452 6.18 -1.27 -1.11
C ALA A 452 6.85 0.07 -1.46
N LEU A 453 6.12 0.99 -2.09
CA LEU A 453 6.62 2.35 -2.37
C LEU A 453 6.88 3.12 -1.07
N ASP A 454 6.04 2.96 -0.05
CA ASP A 454 6.28 3.57 1.25
C ASP A 454 7.51 2.97 1.94
N SER A 455 7.64 1.63 1.96
CA SER A 455 8.86 0.97 2.48
C SER A 455 10.13 1.38 1.74
N ALA A 456 10.10 1.48 0.40
CA ALA A 456 11.24 1.95 -0.40
C ALA A 456 11.64 3.38 -0.03
N ARG A 457 10.64 4.24 0.19
CA ARG A 457 10.85 5.62 0.62
C ARG A 457 11.46 5.67 2.02
N GLN A 458 10.90 4.93 2.98
CA GLN A 458 11.45 4.87 4.34
C GLN A 458 12.89 4.34 4.34
N GLN A 459 13.18 3.32 3.55
CA GLN A 459 14.55 2.81 3.40
C GLN A 459 15.49 3.86 2.80
N SER A 460 15.06 4.60 1.78
CA SER A 460 15.88 5.68 1.21
C SER A 460 16.13 6.84 2.19
N ILE A 461 15.17 7.14 3.07
CA ILE A 461 15.33 8.20 4.08
C ILE A 461 16.31 7.78 5.18
N ASN A 462 16.30 6.50 5.57
CA ASN A 462 17.04 6.01 6.72
C ASN A 462 18.45 5.50 6.39
N TYR A 463 18.75 5.15 5.14
CA TYR A 463 19.99 4.44 4.75
C TYR A 463 20.75 5.05 3.55
N GLN A 464 20.37 6.24 3.06
CA GLN A 464 21.16 6.98 2.04
C GLN A 464 22.37 7.66 2.67
#